data_AF-A0A350DDF2-F1
#
_entry.id   AF-A0A350DDF2-F1
#
_cell.length_a   1.000
_cell.length_b   1.000
_cell.length_c   1.000
_cell.angle_alpha   90.00
_cell.angle_beta   90.00
_cell.angle_gamma   90.00
#
_symmetry.space_group_name_H-M   'P 1'
#
loop_
_entity.id
_entity.type
_entity.pdbx_description
1 polymer ?
#
loop_
_entity_poly.entity_id
_entity_poly.type
_entity_poly.pdbx_seq_one_letter_code
_entity_poly.pdbx_strand_id
1 'polypeptide(L)'
;LKILLENQLRFADDESVDQEDMQALVDWQKEGKSSREIGYRPARVLMQDFTGVPGVVDLASMRAAVEKLGEDPARINPLSPVDLVIDHSVMVDKFGHPTAFQENVDIEMQRNGERYEFLRWGQKAFDNFSVVPPGTGICHQVNLEYLGRTVWTKEEDGKTFAYPDTLVGTDSHTTMINGLGVLGWGVGGIEAEAAMLGQPVSMLIPEVIGFKLTGKLQEGITATDLVLTVTEMLRKKGVVGKFVEFYGDGLKDLPLADRATIANMAPEYGATCGFFPVDDETLNYLRLTGREDSQIALVEAYSKAQGLWREPGDEPVFTDTLSLDMNEVEASLAGPKRPQDRVALKDMASAFNKVMEEDGKALPTTEKGKLASEGGQTAVGIERSYEHDFKHSDSQSVTMGEQDFSLDPGAVVIAAITSCTNTSNPSVMMAAGLLARNAREKGLTTKPWVKTSLAPGSKVVTDYLAAANLNDDLDALGFNL
;
A
#
# COMPACT_ATOMS: atom_id res chain seq x y z
N LEU A 1 -18.32 9.64 -5.36
CA LEU A 1 -18.94 10.97 -5.61
C LEU A 1 -19.73 11.53 -4.43
N LYS A 2 -20.54 10.72 -3.72
CA LYS A 2 -21.31 11.18 -2.54
C LYS A 2 -20.45 11.92 -1.49
N ILE A 3 -19.24 11.43 -1.23
CA ILE A 3 -18.26 12.09 -0.34
C ILE A 3 -17.84 13.47 -0.85
N LEU A 4 -17.65 13.64 -2.17
CA LEU A 4 -17.34 14.96 -2.74
C LEU A 4 -18.54 15.91 -2.63
N LEU A 5 -19.77 15.39 -2.79
CA LEU A 5 -20.98 16.18 -2.60
C LEU A 5 -21.16 16.63 -1.14
N GLU A 6 -20.93 15.74 -0.17
CA GLU A 6 -20.88 16.11 1.25
C GLU A 6 -19.86 17.22 1.48
N ASN A 7 -18.67 17.10 0.89
CA ASN A 7 -17.61 18.09 1.03
C ASN A 7 -18.08 19.47 0.53
N GLN A 8 -18.64 19.55 -0.68
CA GLN A 8 -19.16 20.82 -1.20
C GLN A 8 -20.30 21.37 -0.31
N LEU A 9 -21.22 20.52 0.15
CA LEU A 9 -22.33 20.93 1.01
C LEU A 9 -21.85 21.48 2.37
N ARG A 10 -20.84 20.86 2.98
CA ARG A 10 -20.27 21.30 4.26
C ARG A 10 -19.57 22.66 4.16
N PHE A 11 -19.11 23.02 2.97
CA PHE A 11 -18.46 24.30 2.69
C PHE A 11 -19.31 25.22 1.79
N ALA A 12 -20.63 25.03 1.74
CA ALA A 12 -21.51 25.78 0.84
C ALA A 12 -21.56 27.30 1.12
N ASP A 13 -21.17 27.74 2.32
CA ASP A 13 -21.08 29.15 2.70
C ASP A 13 -19.68 29.77 2.44
N ASP A 14 -18.72 28.98 1.97
CA ASP A 14 -17.37 29.45 1.61
C ASP A 14 -17.36 30.04 0.18
N GLU A 15 -16.69 31.17 -0.01
CA GLU A 15 -16.64 31.89 -1.29
C GLU A 15 -16.07 31.07 -2.46
N SER A 16 -15.40 29.95 -2.19
CA SER A 16 -14.83 29.05 -3.20
C SER A 16 -15.76 27.92 -3.65
N VAL A 17 -16.99 27.82 -3.12
CA VAL A 17 -17.95 26.76 -3.47
C VAL A 17 -19.20 27.38 -4.06
N ASP A 18 -19.49 27.07 -5.32
CA ASP A 18 -20.71 27.53 -5.98
C ASP A 18 -21.84 26.51 -5.88
N GLN A 19 -23.09 26.97 -5.90
CA GLN A 19 -24.26 26.09 -6.01
C GLN A 19 -24.21 25.21 -7.27
N GLU A 20 -23.60 25.72 -8.34
CA GLU A 20 -23.40 25.01 -9.59
C GLU A 20 -22.44 23.82 -9.45
N ASP A 21 -21.47 23.88 -8.53
CA ASP A 21 -20.53 22.79 -8.28
C ASP A 21 -21.25 21.58 -7.64
N MET A 22 -22.10 21.86 -6.66
CA MET A 22 -22.98 20.87 -6.04
C MET A 22 -23.96 20.28 -7.05
N GLN A 23 -24.59 21.12 -7.88
CA GLN A 23 -25.52 20.65 -8.90
C GLN A 23 -24.82 19.81 -9.97
N ALA A 24 -23.58 20.13 -10.35
CA ALA A 24 -22.80 19.36 -11.31
C ALA A 24 -22.49 17.94 -10.81
N LEU A 25 -22.24 17.76 -9.52
CA LEU A 25 -22.07 16.44 -8.90
C LEU A 25 -23.35 15.60 -8.95
N VAL A 26 -24.52 16.24 -8.81
CA VAL A 26 -25.82 15.56 -8.94
C VAL A 26 -26.09 15.20 -10.41
N ASP A 27 -25.89 16.16 -11.31
CA ASP A 27 -26.14 16.03 -12.74
C ASP A 27 -25.19 15.05 -13.43
N TRP A 28 -24.02 14.77 -12.84
CA TRP A 28 -23.09 13.73 -13.28
C TRP A 28 -23.79 12.40 -13.54
N GLN A 29 -24.84 12.05 -12.78
CA GLN A 29 -25.60 10.79 -12.93
C GLN A 29 -26.31 10.66 -14.29
N LYS A 30 -26.52 11.75 -15.03
CA LYS A 30 -27.20 11.73 -16.33
C LYS A 30 -26.33 11.12 -17.43
N GLU A 31 -25.05 11.49 -17.45
CA GLU A 31 -24.10 11.14 -18.53
C GLU A 31 -22.89 10.34 -18.03
N GLY A 32 -22.75 10.18 -16.70
CA GLY A 32 -21.58 9.56 -16.05
C GLY A 32 -20.30 10.36 -16.22
N LYS A 33 -20.37 11.64 -16.59
CA LYS A 33 -19.22 12.51 -16.88
C LYS A 33 -19.53 13.95 -16.50
N SER A 34 -18.49 14.72 -16.22
CA SER A 34 -18.59 16.18 -16.03
C SER A 34 -17.29 16.85 -16.45
N SER A 35 -17.39 18.08 -16.95
CA SER A 35 -16.25 18.95 -17.22
C SER A 35 -16.11 20.08 -16.19
N ARG A 36 -16.93 20.04 -15.12
CA ARG A 36 -16.91 21.03 -14.05
C ARG A 36 -15.71 20.76 -13.14
N GLU A 37 -15.02 21.83 -12.78
CA GLU A 37 -13.96 21.85 -11.77
C GLU A 37 -14.58 22.24 -10.42
N ILE A 38 -14.12 21.62 -9.34
CA ILE A 38 -14.58 21.88 -7.98
C ILE A 38 -13.39 22.06 -7.03
N GLY A 39 -13.60 22.85 -5.97
CA GLY A 39 -12.64 22.99 -4.88
C GLY A 39 -12.85 21.93 -3.79
N TYR A 40 -11.96 20.96 -3.69
CA TYR A 40 -12.05 19.87 -2.72
C TYR A 40 -11.19 20.12 -1.47
N ARG A 41 -11.78 19.98 -0.28
CA ARG A 41 -11.08 20.18 1.00
C ARG A 41 -10.93 18.86 1.77
N PRO A 42 -9.74 18.24 1.81
CA PRO A 42 -9.55 17.01 2.58
C PRO A 42 -9.72 17.26 4.09
N ALA A 43 -10.21 16.26 4.82
CA ALA A 43 -10.35 16.34 6.27
C ALA A 43 -9.00 16.38 7.00
N ARG A 44 -7.96 15.77 6.42
CA ARG A 44 -6.60 15.72 6.96
C ARG A 44 -5.55 15.50 5.86
N VAL A 45 -4.27 15.62 6.23
CA VAL A 45 -3.13 15.36 5.34
C VAL A 45 -2.24 14.28 5.94
N LEU A 46 -1.76 13.35 5.11
CA LEU A 46 -0.76 12.34 5.50
C LEU A 46 0.59 12.65 4.85
N MET A 47 1.67 12.57 5.61
CA MET A 47 3.03 12.75 5.10
C MET A 47 3.93 11.59 5.50
N GLN A 48 4.98 11.39 4.71
CA GLN A 48 6.10 10.51 5.04
C GLN A 48 7.40 11.33 5.10
N ASP A 49 8.49 10.81 5.67
CA ASP A 49 9.65 11.64 6.02
C ASP A 49 10.48 12.19 4.84
N PHE A 50 10.48 11.58 3.65
CA PHE A 50 11.16 12.11 2.46
C PHE A 50 10.46 13.35 1.89
N THR A 51 9.13 13.38 1.88
CA THR A 51 8.34 14.53 1.41
C THR A 51 7.93 15.47 2.55
N GLY A 52 7.91 14.97 3.78
CA GLY A 52 7.58 15.71 4.98
C GLY A 52 8.68 16.66 5.42
N VAL A 53 9.95 16.28 5.27
CA VAL A 53 11.08 17.18 5.53
C VAL A 53 11.00 18.46 4.67
N PRO A 54 10.91 18.39 3.32
CA PRO A 54 10.76 19.60 2.52
C PRO A 54 9.48 20.38 2.86
N GLY A 55 8.34 19.71 3.11
CA GLY A 55 7.12 20.44 3.50
C GLY A 55 7.23 21.21 4.81
N VAL A 56 7.95 20.66 5.82
CA VAL A 56 8.23 21.40 7.07
C VAL A 56 9.23 22.54 6.83
N VAL A 57 10.20 22.38 5.92
CA VAL A 57 11.10 23.48 5.48
C VAL A 57 10.32 24.59 4.81
N ASP A 58 9.33 24.26 3.98
CA ASP A 58 8.51 25.23 3.27
C ASP A 58 7.62 26.02 4.24
N LEU A 59 6.98 25.35 5.21
CA LEU A 59 6.26 26.03 6.30
C LEU A 59 7.17 26.97 7.11
N ALA A 60 8.38 26.52 7.46
CA ALA A 60 9.36 27.34 8.17
C ALA A 60 9.79 28.57 7.35
N SER A 61 9.98 28.37 6.03
CA SER A 61 10.35 29.42 5.09
C SER A 61 9.23 30.45 4.90
N MET A 62 7.98 29.98 4.85
CA MET A 62 6.78 30.84 4.81
C MET A 62 6.67 31.68 6.08
N ARG A 63 6.93 31.10 7.26
CA ARG A 63 7.00 31.88 8.52
C ARG A 63 8.03 32.99 8.46
N ALA A 64 9.24 32.68 8.00
CA ALA A 64 10.30 33.68 7.85
C ALA A 64 9.95 34.76 6.80
N ALA A 65 9.19 34.42 5.76
CA ALA A 65 8.72 35.38 4.76
C ALA A 65 7.64 36.31 5.34
N VAL A 66 6.66 35.78 6.07
CA VAL A 66 5.62 36.56 6.76
C VAL A 66 6.23 37.50 7.79
N GLU A 67 7.23 37.04 8.55
CA GLU A 67 7.96 37.89 9.50
C GLU A 67 8.65 39.08 8.81
N LYS A 68 9.31 38.83 7.67
CA LYS A 68 9.97 39.88 6.87
C LYS A 68 8.98 40.92 6.32
N LEU A 69 7.73 40.53 6.12
CA LEU A 69 6.64 41.43 5.73
C LEU A 69 6.06 42.21 6.92
N GLY A 70 6.53 41.96 8.15
CA GLY A 70 6.06 42.61 9.37
C GLY A 70 4.75 42.04 9.91
N GLU A 71 4.36 40.85 9.47
CA GLU A 71 3.16 40.14 9.90
C GLU A 71 3.49 39.04 10.93
N ASP A 72 2.46 38.50 11.59
CA ASP A 72 2.60 37.43 12.58
C ASP A 72 2.90 36.07 11.90
N PRO A 73 4.08 35.47 12.12
CA PRO A 73 4.44 34.19 11.53
C PRO A 73 3.55 33.04 12.02
N ALA A 74 2.93 33.16 13.19
CA ALA A 74 2.05 32.13 13.73
C ALA A 74 0.81 31.88 12.85
N ARG A 75 0.47 32.81 11.94
CA ARG A 75 -0.57 32.63 10.92
C ARG A 75 -0.26 31.50 9.94
N ILE A 76 1.03 31.19 9.73
CA ILE A 76 1.43 30.02 8.95
C ILE A 76 1.40 28.81 9.88
N ASN A 77 0.27 28.12 9.85
CA ASN A 77 0.05 26.90 10.60
C ASN A 77 -0.94 25.99 9.86
N PRO A 78 -0.77 24.65 9.93
CA PRO A 78 -1.79 23.72 9.46
C PRO A 78 -3.17 23.99 10.09
N LEU A 79 -4.19 24.16 9.23
CA LEU A 79 -5.60 24.31 9.61
C LEU A 79 -6.31 22.96 9.72
N SER A 80 -5.81 21.95 9.00
CA SER A 80 -6.26 20.56 9.08
C SER A 80 -5.23 19.71 9.82
N PRO A 81 -5.62 18.59 10.46
CA PRO A 81 -4.69 17.62 11.01
C PRO A 81 -3.68 17.14 9.95
N VAL A 82 -2.40 17.12 10.32
CA VAL A 82 -1.29 16.60 9.52
C VAL A 82 -0.56 15.53 10.33
N ASP A 83 -0.59 14.31 9.84
CA ASP A 83 0.16 13.19 10.42
C ASP A 83 1.36 12.88 9.54
N LEU A 84 2.58 13.00 10.07
CA LEU A 84 3.81 12.59 9.41
C LEU A 84 4.32 11.27 9.99
N VAL A 85 4.55 10.26 9.15
CA VAL A 85 5.11 8.97 9.57
C VAL A 85 6.55 8.84 9.06
N ILE A 86 7.48 8.45 9.93
CA ILE A 86 8.87 8.22 9.54
C ILE A 86 9.06 6.73 9.21
N ASP A 87 9.16 6.41 7.92
CA ASP A 87 9.20 5.04 7.40
C ASP A 87 10.10 4.84 6.16
N HIS A 88 10.53 5.90 5.47
CA HIS A 88 11.36 5.82 4.25
C HIS A 88 12.86 5.82 4.52
N SER A 89 13.28 5.86 5.78
CA SER A 89 14.67 6.04 6.17
C SER A 89 15.40 4.76 6.59
N VAL A 90 14.67 3.69 6.96
CA VAL A 90 15.27 2.40 7.33
C VAL A 90 15.74 1.67 6.08
N MET A 91 16.97 1.15 6.12
CA MET A 91 17.54 0.33 5.05
C MET A 91 17.92 -1.05 5.57
N VAL A 92 17.84 -2.07 4.70
CA VAL A 92 18.25 -3.44 5.03
C VAL A 92 19.78 -3.57 4.84
N ASP A 93 20.55 -2.93 5.72
CA ASP A 93 22.03 -3.02 5.74
C ASP A 93 22.50 -4.39 6.25
N LYS A 94 21.81 -4.91 7.27
CA LYS A 94 21.96 -6.23 7.88
C LYS A 94 20.70 -7.05 7.66
N PHE A 95 20.85 -8.36 7.52
CA PHE A 95 19.75 -9.28 7.20
C PHE A 95 20.04 -10.70 7.70
N GLY A 96 19.02 -11.54 7.75
CA GLY A 96 19.14 -12.99 7.97
C GLY A 96 19.78 -13.42 9.30
N HIS A 97 19.75 -12.56 10.33
CA HIS A 97 20.19 -12.95 11.66
C HIS A 97 19.48 -12.14 12.77
N PRO A 98 19.52 -12.61 14.03
CA PRO A 98 18.68 -12.07 15.11
C PRO A 98 18.93 -10.60 15.51
N THR A 99 20.12 -10.04 15.25
CA THR A 99 20.41 -8.62 15.61
C THR A 99 20.27 -7.65 14.43
N ALA A 100 19.77 -8.13 13.28
CA ALA A 100 19.64 -7.34 12.06
C ALA A 100 18.76 -6.10 12.25
N PHE A 101 17.57 -6.27 12.84
CA PHE A 101 16.67 -5.16 13.16
C PHE A 101 17.35 -4.06 13.98
N GLN A 102 17.97 -4.41 15.11
CA GLN A 102 18.62 -3.43 15.99
C GLN A 102 19.78 -2.71 15.27
N GLU A 103 20.63 -3.45 14.56
CA GLU A 103 21.74 -2.86 13.81
C GLU A 103 21.24 -1.90 12.72
N ASN A 104 20.17 -2.25 12.00
CA ASN A 104 19.61 -1.41 10.96
C ASN A 104 19.01 -0.11 11.53
N VAL A 105 18.30 -0.19 12.66
CA VAL A 105 17.76 0.98 13.38
C VAL A 105 18.88 1.87 13.92
N ASP A 106 19.95 1.28 14.46
CA ASP A 106 21.11 2.04 14.94
C ASP A 106 21.81 2.81 13.81
N ILE A 107 21.97 2.16 12.65
CA ILE A 107 22.53 2.77 11.44
C ILE A 107 21.61 3.90 10.93
N GLU A 108 20.30 3.68 10.92
CA GLU A 108 19.30 4.68 10.53
C GLU A 108 19.41 5.94 11.39
N MET A 109 19.47 5.79 12.72
CA MET A 109 19.58 6.92 13.66
C MET A 109 20.88 7.69 13.45
N GLN A 110 21.99 7.00 13.18
CA GLN A 110 23.27 7.64 12.86
C GLN A 110 23.22 8.44 11.54
N ARG A 111 22.49 7.94 10.53
CA ARG A 111 22.37 8.59 9.22
C ARG A 111 21.42 9.77 9.22
N ASN A 112 20.34 9.72 10.01
CA ASN A 112 19.20 10.63 9.89
C ASN A 112 18.94 11.52 11.13
N GLY A 113 19.86 11.55 12.11
CA GLY A 113 19.69 12.31 13.35
C GLY A 113 19.23 13.76 13.15
N GLU A 114 19.87 14.50 12.25
CA GLU A 114 19.50 15.90 11.94
C GLU A 114 18.07 16.02 11.39
N ARG A 115 17.67 15.12 10.48
CA ARG A 115 16.32 15.10 9.91
C ARG A 115 15.28 14.83 10.99
N TYR A 116 15.56 13.93 11.92
CA TYR A 116 14.63 13.59 13.01
C TYR A 116 14.53 14.69 14.05
N GLU A 117 15.64 15.36 14.38
CA GLU A 117 15.62 16.55 15.22
C GLU A 117 14.79 17.67 14.57
N PHE A 118 14.93 17.87 13.26
CA PHE A 118 14.16 18.85 12.51
C PHE A 118 12.65 18.55 12.49
N LEU A 119 12.25 17.31 12.21
CA LEU A 119 10.84 16.90 12.25
C LEU A 119 10.25 17.01 13.67
N ARG A 120 11.03 16.66 14.69
CA ARG A 120 10.63 16.81 16.10
C ARG A 120 10.49 18.28 16.51
N TRP A 121 11.30 19.17 15.94
CA TRP A 121 11.08 20.61 16.07
C TRP A 121 9.75 21.02 15.41
N GLY A 122 9.48 20.55 14.19
CA GLY A 122 8.23 20.81 13.46
C GLY A 122 6.99 20.46 14.28
N GLN A 123 6.97 19.27 14.90
CA GLN A 123 5.89 18.82 15.79
C GLN A 123 5.61 19.77 16.97
N LYS A 124 6.64 20.48 17.46
CA LYS A 124 6.46 21.46 18.55
C LYS A 124 6.15 22.86 18.04
N ALA A 125 6.53 23.17 16.80
CA ALA A 125 6.43 24.49 16.21
C ALA A 125 5.08 24.75 15.55
N PHE A 126 4.38 23.70 15.10
CA PHE A 126 3.11 23.80 14.39
C PHE A 126 1.99 23.09 15.17
N ASP A 127 0.84 23.75 15.30
CA ASP A 127 -0.38 23.11 15.80
C ASP A 127 -0.93 22.15 14.74
N ASN A 128 -1.72 21.16 15.18
CA ASN A 128 -2.30 20.12 14.31
C ASN A 128 -1.27 19.27 13.54
N PHE A 129 0.00 19.29 13.95
CA PHE A 129 1.07 18.52 13.33
C PHE A 129 1.59 17.43 14.27
N SER A 130 1.42 16.17 13.90
CA SER A 130 1.88 14.99 14.62
C SER A 130 3.00 14.28 13.85
N VAL A 131 3.99 13.76 14.59
CA VAL A 131 5.04 12.90 14.02
C VAL A 131 4.98 11.54 14.68
N VAL A 132 4.79 10.50 13.87
CA VAL A 132 4.91 9.11 14.26
C VAL A 132 6.39 8.71 14.14
N PRO A 133 7.03 8.26 15.23
CA PRO A 133 8.47 8.04 15.27
C PRO A 133 8.90 6.80 14.46
N PRO A 134 10.21 6.69 14.13
CA PRO A 134 10.77 5.55 13.42
C PRO A 134 10.50 4.22 14.14
N GLY A 135 10.39 3.13 13.37
CA GLY A 135 10.15 1.80 13.91
C GLY A 135 8.72 1.56 14.43
N THR A 136 7.77 2.45 14.14
CA THR A 136 6.35 2.25 14.46
C THR A 136 5.63 1.42 13.38
N GLY A 137 5.97 1.67 12.11
CA GLY A 137 5.36 1.02 10.96
C GLY A 137 5.47 1.88 9.69
N ILE A 138 4.92 1.37 8.59
CA ILE A 138 4.82 2.04 7.29
C ILE A 138 3.58 2.94 7.29
N CYS A 139 3.69 4.12 6.69
CA CYS A 139 2.71 5.20 6.73
C CYS A 139 1.28 4.74 6.43
N HIS A 140 1.07 3.94 5.39
CA HIS A 140 -0.27 3.49 4.99
C HIS A 140 -0.87 2.44 5.92
N GLN A 141 -0.04 1.57 6.51
CA GLN A 141 -0.51 0.60 7.48
C GLN A 141 -0.81 1.28 8.81
N VAL A 142 0.02 2.22 9.27
CA VAL A 142 -0.28 3.08 10.43
C VAL A 142 -1.55 3.88 10.18
N ASN A 143 -1.77 4.38 8.96
CA ASN A 143 -2.98 5.08 8.60
C ASN A 143 -4.22 4.17 8.70
N LEU A 144 -4.14 2.95 8.17
CA LEU A 144 -5.23 1.98 8.22
C LEU A 144 -5.51 1.47 9.65
N GLU A 145 -4.46 1.17 10.40
CA GLU A 145 -4.52 0.55 11.72
C GLU A 145 -4.67 1.53 12.87
N TYR A 146 -4.43 2.83 12.68
CA TYR A 146 -4.51 3.81 13.77
C TYR A 146 -5.16 5.14 13.39
N LEU A 147 -4.66 5.83 12.35
CA LEU A 147 -5.06 7.24 12.09
C LEU A 147 -6.44 7.38 11.45
N GLY A 148 -6.81 6.45 10.56
CA GLY A 148 -8.07 6.47 9.81
C GLY A 148 -9.28 6.23 10.72
N ARG A 149 -10.32 7.05 10.51
CA ARG A 149 -11.52 7.04 11.36
C ARG A 149 -12.80 6.68 10.61
N THR A 150 -12.79 6.69 9.27
CA THR A 150 -13.97 6.58 8.39
C THR A 150 -14.94 7.76 8.51
N VAL A 151 -15.27 8.21 9.71
CA VAL A 151 -16.09 9.38 10.01
C VAL A 151 -15.40 10.22 11.10
N TRP A 152 -15.22 11.50 10.85
CA TRP A 152 -14.72 12.48 11.83
C TRP A 152 -15.86 13.25 12.48
N THR A 153 -15.54 13.84 13.62
CA THR A 153 -16.40 14.83 14.28
C THR A 153 -15.65 16.14 14.49
N LYS A 154 -16.35 17.27 14.37
CA LYS A 154 -15.85 18.60 14.72
C LYS A 154 -16.90 19.33 15.54
N GLU A 155 -16.46 20.01 16.59
CA GLU A 155 -17.29 20.95 17.35
C GLU A 155 -17.23 22.33 16.68
N GLU A 156 -18.39 22.90 16.35
CA GLU A 156 -18.51 24.21 15.72
C GLU A 156 -19.82 24.88 16.15
N ASP A 157 -19.75 26.11 16.64
CA ASP A 157 -20.90 26.89 17.16
C ASP A 157 -21.78 26.14 18.17
N GLY A 158 -21.15 25.33 19.03
CA GLY A 158 -21.84 24.54 20.06
C GLY A 158 -22.61 23.34 19.50
N LYS A 159 -22.35 22.94 18.26
CA LYS A 159 -22.87 21.72 17.63
C LYS A 159 -21.73 20.79 17.24
N THR A 160 -21.97 19.49 17.41
CA THR A 160 -21.12 18.44 16.87
C THR A 160 -21.53 18.12 15.43
N PHE A 161 -20.64 18.35 14.48
CA PHE A 161 -20.80 17.92 13.10
C PHE A 161 -20.05 16.60 12.88
N ALA A 162 -20.67 15.68 12.15
CA ALA A 162 -20.03 14.46 11.65
C ALA A 162 -19.86 14.54 10.13
N TYR A 163 -18.71 14.09 9.62
CA TYR A 163 -18.38 14.14 8.20
C TYR A 163 -17.44 12.99 7.82
N PRO A 164 -17.35 12.58 6.54
CA PRO A 164 -16.51 11.47 6.13
C PRO A 164 -15.03 11.81 6.37
N ASP A 165 -14.26 10.81 6.77
CA ASP A 165 -12.80 10.90 6.73
C ASP A 165 -12.35 10.93 5.26
N THR A 166 -11.53 11.92 4.94
CA THR A 166 -10.92 12.08 3.63
C THR A 166 -9.53 12.68 3.77
N LEU A 167 -8.61 12.32 2.87
CA LEU A 167 -7.26 12.86 2.92
C LEU A 167 -6.60 12.98 1.55
N VAL A 168 -5.60 13.83 1.51
CA VAL A 168 -4.53 13.75 0.51
C VAL A 168 -3.24 13.37 1.25
N GLY A 169 -2.34 12.67 0.57
CA GLY A 169 -1.04 12.33 1.15
C GLY A 169 0.10 12.60 0.20
N THR A 170 1.29 12.88 0.73
CA THR A 170 2.50 13.09 -0.08
C THR A 170 3.18 11.79 -0.48
N ASP A 171 2.36 10.76 -0.72
CA ASP A 171 2.75 9.42 -1.14
C ASP A 171 1.65 8.85 -2.05
N SER A 172 2.03 8.24 -3.17
CA SER A 172 1.10 7.72 -4.18
C SER A 172 0.14 6.67 -3.63
N HIS A 173 0.60 5.84 -2.69
CA HIS A 173 -0.13 4.70 -2.14
C HIS A 173 -1.03 5.08 -0.96
N THR A 174 -1.20 6.38 -0.69
CA THR A 174 -2.24 6.91 0.21
C THR A 174 -3.62 6.36 -0.15
N THR A 175 -3.79 5.92 -1.40
CA THR A 175 -4.97 5.21 -1.89
C THR A 175 -5.32 3.93 -1.13
N MET A 176 -4.38 3.32 -0.39
CA MET A 176 -4.64 2.13 0.44
C MET A 176 -5.79 2.33 1.43
N ILE A 177 -5.95 3.53 1.98
CA ILE A 177 -6.97 3.85 2.99
C ILE A 177 -8.40 3.77 2.44
N ASN A 178 -8.58 3.80 1.11
CA ASN A 178 -9.90 3.68 0.50
C ASN A 178 -10.54 2.30 0.71
N GLY A 179 -9.76 1.27 1.12
CA GLY A 179 -10.31 0.00 1.59
C GLY A 179 -11.17 0.13 2.85
N LEU A 180 -10.98 1.21 3.63
CA LEU A 180 -11.71 1.54 4.86
C LEU A 180 -12.88 2.54 4.63
N GLY A 181 -13.27 2.77 3.37
CA GLY A 181 -14.31 3.75 3.02
C GLY A 181 -13.87 5.21 3.18
N VAL A 182 -12.58 5.45 3.31
CA VAL A 182 -11.97 6.79 3.44
C VAL A 182 -11.50 7.26 2.07
N LEU A 183 -12.05 8.34 1.54
CA LEU A 183 -11.62 8.83 0.22
C LEU A 183 -10.26 9.52 0.33
N GLY A 184 -9.22 8.95 -0.29
CA GLY A 184 -7.91 9.60 -0.32
C GLY A 184 -6.96 9.13 -1.40
N TRP A 185 -5.99 9.99 -1.74
CA TRP A 185 -5.03 9.73 -2.82
C TRP A 185 -3.73 10.51 -2.64
N GLY A 186 -2.72 10.12 -3.41
CA GLY A 186 -1.42 10.79 -3.41
C GLY A 186 -1.42 12.10 -4.21
N VAL A 187 -0.76 13.12 -3.68
CA VAL A 187 -0.53 14.43 -4.31
C VAL A 187 0.93 14.86 -4.14
N GLY A 188 1.35 15.91 -4.84
CA GLY A 188 2.67 16.52 -4.64
C GLY A 188 2.77 17.27 -3.31
N GLY A 189 4.00 17.61 -2.90
CA GLY A 189 4.26 18.34 -1.66
C GLY A 189 3.53 19.69 -1.61
N ILE A 190 3.58 20.44 -2.71
CA ILE A 190 2.96 21.77 -2.83
C ILE A 190 1.42 21.68 -2.67
N GLU A 191 0.78 20.70 -3.31
CA GLU A 191 -0.67 20.51 -3.15
C GLU A 191 -1.04 20.10 -1.71
N ALA A 192 -0.23 19.26 -1.07
CA ALA A 192 -0.44 18.90 0.34
C ALA A 192 -0.22 20.10 1.29
N GLU A 193 0.76 20.96 1.01
CA GLU A 193 1.01 22.22 1.72
C GLU A 193 -0.14 23.22 1.56
N ALA A 194 -0.66 23.36 0.34
CA ALA A 194 -1.85 24.17 0.09
C ALA A 194 -3.05 23.61 0.89
N ALA A 195 -3.27 22.29 0.83
CA ALA A 195 -4.36 21.63 1.54
C ALA A 195 -4.26 21.79 3.07
N MET A 196 -3.07 21.63 3.66
CA MET A 196 -2.89 21.81 5.10
C MET A 196 -3.10 23.26 5.54
N LEU A 197 -2.84 24.25 4.67
CA LEU A 197 -3.13 25.66 4.92
C LEU A 197 -4.60 26.04 4.60
N GLY A 198 -5.46 25.04 4.35
CA GLY A 198 -6.89 25.20 4.12
C GLY A 198 -7.28 25.65 2.71
N GLN A 199 -6.33 25.70 1.77
CA GLN A 199 -6.66 25.94 0.37
C GLN A 199 -7.37 24.71 -0.22
N PRO A 200 -8.49 24.88 -0.92
CA PRO A 200 -9.12 23.78 -1.62
C PRO A 200 -8.22 23.27 -2.75
N VAL A 201 -8.12 21.95 -2.88
CA VAL A 201 -7.48 21.29 -4.01
C VAL A 201 -8.43 21.36 -5.19
N SER A 202 -8.04 22.07 -6.24
CA SER A 202 -8.78 22.09 -7.50
C SER A 202 -8.75 20.71 -8.16
N MET A 203 -9.91 20.21 -8.57
CA MET A 203 -10.03 18.99 -9.34
C MET A 203 -11.23 19.00 -10.27
N LEU A 204 -11.12 18.31 -11.42
CA LEU A 204 -12.29 17.98 -12.23
C LEU A 204 -13.12 16.92 -11.51
N ILE A 205 -14.46 17.03 -11.59
CA ILE A 205 -15.34 15.95 -11.15
C ILE A 205 -14.99 14.69 -11.95
N PRO A 206 -14.53 13.60 -11.30
CA PRO A 206 -13.93 12.49 -11.99
C PRO A 206 -14.97 11.62 -12.69
N GLU A 207 -14.57 10.98 -13.80
CA GLU A 207 -15.25 9.76 -14.25
C GLU A 207 -15.04 8.66 -13.20
N VAL A 208 -16.04 7.78 -13.02
CA VAL A 208 -16.00 6.68 -12.05
C VAL A 208 -16.21 5.37 -12.78
N ILE A 209 -15.22 4.48 -12.73
CA ILE A 209 -15.28 3.15 -13.32
C ILE A 209 -15.74 2.17 -12.23
N GLY A 210 -16.89 1.55 -12.43
CA GLY A 210 -17.39 0.51 -11.53
C GLY A 210 -16.65 -0.81 -11.78
N PHE A 211 -16.00 -1.36 -10.76
CA PHE A 211 -15.38 -2.69 -10.83
C PHE A 211 -16.17 -3.71 -10.01
N LYS A 212 -16.94 -4.54 -10.70
CA LYS A 212 -17.83 -5.53 -10.08
C LYS A 212 -17.05 -6.77 -9.68
N LEU A 213 -17.05 -7.10 -8.39
CA LEU A 213 -16.54 -8.36 -7.87
C LEU A 213 -17.70 -9.31 -7.56
N THR A 214 -17.59 -10.51 -8.09
CA THR A 214 -18.54 -11.61 -7.86
C THR A 214 -17.79 -12.87 -7.45
N GLY A 215 -18.51 -13.88 -6.95
CA GLY A 215 -17.89 -15.11 -6.48
C GLY A 215 -17.05 -14.90 -5.22
N LYS A 216 -16.11 -15.81 -5.00
CA LYS A 216 -15.20 -15.83 -3.85
C LYS A 216 -13.83 -16.33 -4.29
N LEU A 217 -12.76 -15.89 -3.62
CA LEU A 217 -11.43 -16.42 -3.88
C LEU A 217 -11.38 -17.92 -3.55
N GLN A 218 -10.71 -18.69 -4.41
CA GLN A 218 -10.49 -20.11 -4.20
C GLN A 218 -9.42 -20.33 -3.13
N GLU A 219 -9.45 -21.51 -2.50
CA GLU A 219 -8.41 -21.91 -1.54
C GLU A 219 -7.03 -21.88 -2.20
N GLY A 220 -6.03 -21.33 -1.50
CA GLY A 220 -4.67 -21.17 -1.99
C GLY A 220 -4.45 -19.93 -2.87
N ILE A 221 -5.50 -19.18 -3.21
CA ILE A 221 -5.41 -17.88 -3.88
C ILE A 221 -5.35 -16.77 -2.84
N THR A 222 -4.48 -15.79 -3.07
CA THR A 222 -4.19 -14.70 -2.13
C THR A 222 -4.76 -13.36 -2.59
N ALA A 223 -4.79 -12.38 -1.68
CA ALA A 223 -5.07 -10.98 -2.01
C ALA A 223 -4.11 -10.42 -3.07
N THR A 224 -2.85 -10.88 -3.06
CA THR A 224 -1.83 -10.50 -4.04
C THR A 224 -2.23 -10.96 -5.44
N ASP A 225 -2.71 -12.19 -5.59
CA ASP A 225 -3.16 -12.72 -6.89
C ASP A 225 -4.37 -11.94 -7.44
N LEU A 226 -5.30 -11.60 -6.54
CA LEU A 226 -6.47 -10.79 -6.88
C LEU A 226 -6.06 -9.40 -7.35
N VAL A 227 -5.21 -8.68 -6.60
CA VAL A 227 -4.82 -7.32 -6.98
C VAL A 227 -4.00 -7.29 -8.27
N LEU A 228 -3.15 -8.29 -8.54
CA LEU A 228 -2.41 -8.36 -9.81
C LEU A 228 -3.36 -8.57 -11.00
N THR A 229 -4.40 -9.40 -10.82
CA THR A 229 -5.45 -9.61 -11.83
C THR A 229 -6.25 -8.32 -12.08
N VAL A 230 -6.67 -7.64 -11.00
CA VAL A 230 -7.37 -6.36 -11.06
C VAL A 230 -6.51 -5.28 -11.74
N THR A 231 -5.23 -5.21 -11.39
CA THR A 231 -4.26 -4.25 -11.95
C THR A 231 -4.11 -4.44 -13.45
N GLU A 232 -3.95 -5.68 -13.92
CA GLU A 232 -3.88 -6.01 -15.34
C GLU A 232 -5.15 -5.57 -16.09
N MET A 233 -6.33 -5.89 -15.55
CA MET A 233 -7.62 -5.55 -16.17
C MET A 233 -7.85 -4.04 -16.25
N LEU A 234 -7.59 -3.31 -15.15
CA LEU A 234 -7.77 -1.86 -15.08
C LEU A 234 -6.75 -1.12 -15.96
N ARG A 235 -5.51 -1.61 -16.07
CA ARG A 235 -4.55 -1.07 -17.04
C ARG A 235 -5.00 -1.24 -18.47
N LYS A 236 -5.54 -2.41 -18.83
CA LYS A 236 -6.10 -2.65 -20.18
C LYS A 236 -7.30 -1.74 -20.47
N LYS A 237 -8.13 -1.44 -19.45
CA LYS A 237 -9.27 -0.52 -19.59
C LYS A 237 -8.86 0.95 -19.77
N GLY A 238 -7.75 1.37 -19.16
CA GLY A 238 -7.27 2.75 -19.24
C GLY A 238 -8.02 3.70 -18.30
N VAL A 239 -7.70 3.61 -17.01
CA VAL A 239 -8.38 4.37 -15.94
C VAL A 239 -7.59 5.58 -15.42
N VAL A 240 -6.66 6.10 -16.23
CA VAL A 240 -5.82 7.25 -15.85
C VAL A 240 -6.66 8.49 -15.56
N GLY A 241 -6.49 9.07 -14.36
CA GLY A 241 -7.22 10.26 -13.91
C GLY A 241 -8.69 10.02 -13.55
N LYS A 242 -9.11 8.76 -13.46
CA LYS A 242 -10.47 8.35 -13.09
C LYS A 242 -10.49 7.77 -11.68
N PHE A 243 -11.66 7.75 -11.08
CA PHE A 243 -11.90 6.95 -9.88
C PHE A 243 -12.27 5.53 -10.30
N VAL A 244 -11.88 4.55 -9.50
CA VAL A 244 -12.40 3.20 -9.56
C VAL A 244 -13.19 2.95 -8.28
N GLU A 245 -14.42 2.48 -8.39
CA GLU A 245 -15.24 2.10 -7.24
C GLU A 245 -15.57 0.60 -7.34
N PHE A 246 -15.18 -0.15 -6.32
CA PHE A 246 -15.41 -1.58 -6.24
C PHE A 246 -16.80 -1.84 -5.66
N TYR A 247 -17.56 -2.72 -6.32
CA TYR A 247 -18.94 -3.05 -5.95
C TYR A 247 -19.27 -4.51 -6.27
N GLY A 248 -20.50 -4.92 -5.98
CA GLY A 248 -20.99 -6.29 -6.19
C GLY A 248 -20.96 -7.15 -4.93
N ASP A 249 -21.59 -8.31 -5.01
CA ASP A 249 -21.81 -9.18 -3.85
C ASP A 249 -20.55 -9.90 -3.37
N GLY A 250 -19.51 -9.99 -4.22
CA GLY A 250 -18.22 -10.57 -3.84
C GLY A 250 -17.51 -9.82 -2.72
N LEU A 251 -17.81 -8.53 -2.52
CA LEU A 251 -17.23 -7.72 -1.43
C LEU A 251 -17.56 -8.28 -0.04
N LYS A 252 -18.70 -8.98 0.10
CA LYS A 252 -19.13 -9.57 1.37
C LYS A 252 -18.11 -10.55 1.94
N ASP A 253 -17.46 -11.32 1.06
CA ASP A 253 -16.51 -12.37 1.43
C ASP A 253 -15.06 -11.87 1.36
N LEU A 254 -14.85 -10.58 1.11
CA LEU A 254 -13.53 -9.98 0.94
C LEU A 254 -13.12 -9.21 2.21
N PRO A 255 -12.17 -9.72 3.01
CA PRO A 255 -11.68 -9.06 4.23
C PRO A 255 -11.15 -7.66 3.96
N LEU A 256 -11.18 -6.80 4.98
CA LEU A 256 -10.75 -5.41 4.77
C LEU A 256 -9.27 -5.28 4.36
N ALA A 257 -8.40 -6.17 4.84
CA ALA A 257 -7.00 -6.18 4.43
C ALA A 257 -6.85 -6.45 2.92
N ASP A 258 -7.68 -7.32 2.33
CA ASP A 258 -7.67 -7.60 0.90
C ASP A 258 -8.16 -6.38 0.10
N ARG A 259 -9.19 -5.68 0.60
CA ARG A 259 -9.67 -4.40 0.03
C ARG A 259 -8.56 -3.35 0.03
N ALA A 260 -7.82 -3.25 1.14
CA ALA A 260 -6.70 -2.32 1.27
C ALA A 260 -5.55 -2.69 0.31
N THR A 261 -5.23 -3.98 0.14
CA THR A 261 -4.27 -4.46 -0.87
C THR A 261 -4.67 -4.01 -2.27
N ILE A 262 -5.95 -4.13 -2.64
CA ILE A 262 -6.44 -3.70 -3.96
C ILE A 262 -6.37 -2.18 -4.12
N ALA A 263 -6.87 -1.44 -3.13
CA ALA A 263 -6.89 0.02 -3.14
C ALA A 263 -5.49 0.64 -3.15
N ASN A 264 -4.53 -0.01 -2.50
CA ASN A 264 -3.12 0.38 -2.48
C ASN A 264 -2.55 0.47 -3.89
N MET A 265 -2.84 -0.48 -4.77
CA MET A 265 -2.27 -0.55 -6.12
C MET A 265 -2.92 0.41 -7.15
N ALA A 266 -3.75 1.36 -6.71
CA ALA A 266 -4.36 2.35 -7.60
C ALA A 266 -3.37 3.12 -8.49
N PRO A 267 -2.21 3.57 -8.00
CA PRO A 267 -1.18 4.17 -8.85
C PRO A 267 -0.68 3.20 -9.92
N GLU A 268 -0.52 1.92 -9.59
CA GLU A 268 -0.05 0.87 -10.50
C GLU A 268 -1.04 0.55 -11.61
N TYR A 269 -2.35 0.73 -11.43
CA TYR A 269 -3.33 0.68 -12.52
C TYR A 269 -3.76 2.05 -13.09
N GLY A 270 -3.28 3.13 -12.49
CA GLY A 270 -3.36 4.50 -12.98
C GLY A 270 -4.57 5.30 -12.51
N ALA A 271 -5.44 4.71 -11.69
CA ALA A 271 -6.57 5.46 -11.15
C ALA A 271 -6.09 6.47 -10.11
N THR A 272 -6.88 7.53 -9.91
CA THR A 272 -6.65 8.46 -8.79
C THR A 272 -6.90 7.75 -7.45
N CYS A 273 -7.89 6.86 -7.38
CA CYS A 273 -8.15 6.01 -6.22
C CYS A 273 -8.86 4.70 -6.60
N GLY A 274 -8.82 3.72 -5.70
CA GLY A 274 -9.63 2.50 -5.74
C GLY A 274 -10.52 2.41 -4.50
N PHE A 275 -11.78 2.82 -4.62
CA PHE A 275 -12.69 3.04 -3.50
C PHE A 275 -13.53 1.80 -3.16
N PHE A 276 -13.59 1.46 -1.87
CA PHE A 276 -14.52 0.48 -1.32
C PHE A 276 -15.51 1.17 -0.39
N PRO A 277 -16.83 1.04 -0.60
CA PRO A 277 -17.83 1.63 0.28
C PRO A 277 -17.83 0.99 1.67
N VAL A 278 -18.37 1.72 2.65
CA VAL A 278 -18.49 1.26 4.05
C VAL A 278 -19.54 0.16 4.14
N ASP A 279 -19.21 -0.93 4.83
CA ASP A 279 -20.14 -2.03 5.15
C ASP A 279 -19.81 -2.71 6.49
N ASP A 280 -20.44 -3.85 6.76
CA ASP A 280 -20.22 -4.62 7.99
C ASP A 280 -18.75 -5.01 8.19
N GLU A 281 -18.01 -5.29 7.11
CA GLU A 281 -16.60 -5.64 7.21
C GLU A 281 -15.73 -4.43 7.60
N THR A 282 -16.13 -3.22 7.20
CA THR A 282 -15.52 -2.00 7.74
C THR A 282 -15.66 -1.93 9.26
N LEU A 283 -16.86 -2.20 9.79
CA LEU A 283 -17.07 -2.19 11.24
C LEU A 283 -16.31 -3.32 11.95
N ASN A 284 -16.23 -4.49 11.34
CA ASN A 284 -15.45 -5.61 11.88
C ASN A 284 -13.97 -5.25 11.99
N TYR A 285 -13.41 -4.61 10.97
CA TYR A 285 -12.01 -4.19 11.00
C TYR A 285 -11.75 -3.08 12.02
N LEU A 286 -12.63 -2.09 12.13
CA LEU A 286 -12.51 -1.05 13.17
C LEU A 286 -12.52 -1.68 14.57
N ARG A 287 -13.37 -2.68 14.80
CA ARG A 287 -13.38 -3.44 16.06
C ARG A 287 -12.11 -4.25 16.26
N LEU A 288 -11.64 -4.94 15.22
CA LEU A 288 -10.41 -5.75 15.24
C LEU A 288 -9.19 -4.90 15.61
N THR A 289 -9.13 -3.68 15.09
CA THR A 289 -8.06 -2.71 15.36
C THR A 289 -8.26 -1.90 16.64
N GLY A 290 -9.22 -2.29 17.48
CA GLY A 290 -9.41 -1.72 18.81
C GLY A 290 -9.98 -0.30 18.80
N ARG A 291 -10.75 0.09 17.77
CA ARG A 291 -11.48 1.37 17.81
C ARG A 291 -12.61 1.31 18.83
N GLU A 292 -12.83 2.44 19.48
CA GLU A 292 -13.86 2.61 20.50
C GLU A 292 -15.26 2.30 19.93
N ASP A 293 -16.09 1.65 20.75
CA ASP A 293 -17.47 1.28 20.35
C ASP A 293 -18.30 2.50 19.91
N SER A 294 -18.03 3.68 20.50
CA SER A 294 -18.68 4.94 20.12
C SER A 294 -18.31 5.40 18.71
N GLN A 295 -17.04 5.23 18.30
CA GLN A 295 -16.59 5.52 16.94
C GLN A 295 -17.22 4.55 15.94
N ILE A 296 -17.29 3.26 16.27
CA ILE A 296 -17.92 2.24 15.41
C ILE A 296 -19.41 2.54 15.22
N ALA A 297 -20.12 2.87 16.31
CA ALA A 297 -21.52 3.25 16.26
C ALA A 297 -21.76 4.54 15.44
N LEU A 298 -20.85 5.52 15.55
CA LEU A 298 -20.90 6.73 14.73
C LEU A 298 -20.74 6.40 13.25
N VAL A 299 -19.74 5.58 12.88
CA VAL A 299 -19.48 5.19 11.49
C VAL A 299 -20.70 4.52 10.89
N GLU A 300 -21.30 3.55 11.59
CA GLU A 300 -22.51 2.87 11.12
C GLU A 300 -23.68 3.85 10.93
N ALA A 301 -24.02 4.62 11.97
CA ALA A 301 -25.17 5.51 11.96
C ALA A 301 -25.05 6.61 10.88
N TYR A 302 -23.87 7.22 10.79
CA TYR A 302 -23.58 8.26 9.81
C TYR A 302 -23.63 7.70 8.38
N SER A 303 -22.95 6.58 8.13
CA SER A 303 -22.86 6.00 6.78
C SER A 303 -24.22 5.56 6.26
N LYS A 304 -25.09 5.00 7.11
CA LYS A 304 -26.47 4.66 6.76
C LYS A 304 -27.31 5.91 6.50
N ALA A 305 -27.21 6.92 7.35
CA ALA A 305 -27.98 8.17 7.19
C ALA A 305 -27.60 8.95 5.93
N GLN A 306 -26.33 8.94 5.53
CA GLN A 306 -25.82 9.64 4.35
C GLN A 306 -25.87 8.80 3.06
N GLY A 307 -26.37 7.55 3.14
CA GLY A 307 -26.38 6.64 2.00
C GLY A 307 -24.98 6.27 1.48
N LEU A 308 -23.98 6.26 2.36
CA LEU A 308 -22.61 5.78 2.09
C LEU A 308 -22.43 4.29 2.42
N TRP A 309 -23.39 3.71 3.13
CA TRP A 309 -23.45 2.29 3.45
C TRP A 309 -23.75 1.46 2.20
N ARG A 310 -22.98 0.41 1.96
CA ARG A 310 -23.21 -0.56 0.88
C ARG A 310 -24.27 -1.57 1.30
N GLU A 311 -25.25 -1.79 0.43
CA GLU A 311 -26.24 -2.86 0.55
C GLU A 311 -25.97 -4.02 -0.42
N PRO A 312 -26.34 -5.27 -0.08
CA PRO A 312 -26.30 -6.39 -1.02
C PRO A 312 -27.12 -6.12 -2.28
N GLY A 313 -26.56 -6.44 -3.44
CA GLY A 313 -27.20 -6.20 -4.74
C GLY A 313 -27.17 -4.74 -5.23
N ASP A 314 -26.46 -3.83 -4.56
CA ASP A 314 -26.28 -2.46 -5.03
C ASP A 314 -25.61 -2.42 -6.42
N GLU A 315 -26.22 -1.65 -7.32
CA GLU A 315 -25.72 -1.37 -8.67
C GLU A 315 -25.67 0.16 -8.88
N PRO A 316 -24.65 0.87 -8.35
CA PRO A 316 -24.54 2.31 -8.54
C PRO A 316 -24.38 2.69 -10.02
N VAL A 317 -24.69 3.94 -10.34
CA VAL A 317 -24.45 4.49 -11.68
C VAL A 317 -22.97 4.82 -11.83
N PHE A 318 -22.33 4.24 -12.83
CA PHE A 318 -20.92 4.44 -13.17
C PHE A 318 -20.78 5.00 -14.59
N THR A 319 -19.64 5.63 -14.89
CA THR A 319 -19.28 6.04 -16.25
C THR A 319 -19.18 4.85 -17.19
N ASP A 320 -18.57 3.77 -16.69
CA ASP A 320 -18.35 2.51 -17.39
C ASP A 320 -18.10 1.42 -16.35
N THR A 321 -18.20 0.16 -16.74
CA THR A 321 -18.04 -0.98 -15.82
C THR A 321 -17.07 -2.04 -16.34
N LEU A 322 -16.54 -2.80 -15.38
CA LEU A 322 -15.78 -4.04 -15.54
C LEU A 322 -16.31 -5.05 -14.53
N SER A 323 -16.12 -6.33 -14.79
CA SER A 323 -16.50 -7.39 -13.86
C SER A 323 -15.43 -8.46 -13.78
N LEU A 324 -15.23 -9.02 -12.58
CA LEU A 324 -14.37 -10.17 -12.30
C LEU A 324 -15.14 -11.16 -11.44
N ASP A 325 -15.18 -12.42 -11.86
CA ASP A 325 -15.50 -13.53 -10.98
C ASP A 325 -14.23 -13.96 -10.25
N MET A 326 -14.22 -13.82 -8.93
CA MET A 326 -13.06 -14.16 -8.10
C MET A 326 -12.73 -15.66 -8.12
N ASN A 327 -13.64 -16.52 -8.59
CA ASN A 327 -13.35 -17.94 -8.82
C ASN A 327 -12.36 -18.17 -9.98
N GLU A 328 -12.19 -17.19 -10.88
CA GLU A 328 -11.29 -17.28 -12.04
C GLU A 328 -9.87 -16.80 -11.73
N VAL A 329 -9.64 -16.24 -10.54
CA VAL A 329 -8.31 -15.76 -10.12
C VAL A 329 -7.41 -16.96 -9.87
N GLU A 330 -6.21 -16.92 -10.47
CA GLU A 330 -5.18 -17.95 -10.31
C GLU A 330 -3.92 -17.35 -9.71
N ALA A 331 -3.12 -18.21 -9.03
CA ALA A 331 -1.86 -17.81 -8.45
C ALA A 331 -0.94 -17.19 -9.51
N SER A 332 -0.33 -16.05 -9.21
CA SER A 332 0.44 -15.27 -10.19
C SER A 332 1.55 -14.43 -9.56
N LEU A 333 2.48 -13.99 -10.40
CA LEU A 333 3.45 -12.96 -10.09
C LEU A 333 3.33 -11.84 -11.13
N ALA A 334 3.98 -10.71 -10.88
CA ALA A 334 4.12 -9.65 -11.87
C ALA A 334 5.59 -9.30 -12.12
N GLY A 335 5.95 -9.12 -13.38
CA GLY A 335 7.29 -8.73 -13.76
C GLY A 335 7.71 -9.23 -15.15
N PRO A 336 9.01 -9.16 -15.46
CA PRO A 336 10.11 -8.78 -14.56
C PRO A 336 10.31 -7.27 -14.40
N LYS A 337 9.61 -6.43 -15.19
CA LYS A 337 9.89 -4.99 -15.28
C LYS A 337 8.75 -4.08 -14.82
N ARG A 338 7.49 -4.52 -14.88
CA ARG A 338 6.33 -3.66 -14.56
C ARG A 338 5.27 -4.41 -13.73
N PRO A 339 4.56 -3.73 -12.81
CA PRO A 339 3.53 -4.34 -11.96
C PRO A 339 2.33 -4.94 -12.70
N GLN A 340 2.00 -4.43 -13.89
CA GLN A 340 0.90 -4.93 -14.71
C GLN A 340 1.29 -6.12 -15.60
N ASP A 341 2.57 -6.52 -15.63
CA ASP A 341 3.05 -7.67 -16.40
C ASP A 341 2.76 -8.97 -15.61
N ARG A 342 1.48 -9.27 -15.41
CA ARG A 342 1.02 -10.47 -14.70
C ARG A 342 1.41 -11.73 -15.47
N VAL A 343 1.95 -12.71 -14.75
CA VAL A 343 2.29 -14.05 -15.24
C VAL A 343 1.71 -15.07 -14.27
N ALA A 344 0.88 -16.00 -14.77
CA ALA A 344 0.39 -17.10 -13.95
C ALA A 344 1.56 -17.93 -13.41
N LEU A 345 1.48 -18.35 -12.15
CA LEU A 345 2.58 -19.06 -11.46
C LEU A 345 3.04 -20.29 -12.23
N LYS A 346 2.11 -21.02 -12.84
CA LYS A 346 2.37 -22.20 -13.68
C LYS A 346 3.18 -21.91 -14.95
N ASP A 347 3.13 -20.67 -15.44
CA ASP A 347 3.76 -20.22 -16.69
C ASP A 347 5.07 -19.45 -16.45
N MET A 348 5.48 -19.26 -15.18
CA MET A 348 6.66 -18.48 -14.81
C MET A 348 7.95 -18.93 -15.48
N ALA A 349 8.22 -20.24 -15.51
CA ALA A 349 9.43 -20.77 -16.14
C ALA A 349 9.45 -20.47 -17.65
N SER A 350 8.33 -20.67 -18.35
CA SER A 350 8.22 -20.34 -19.77
C SER A 350 8.34 -18.85 -20.04
N ALA A 351 7.75 -18.00 -19.19
CA ALA A 351 7.82 -16.56 -19.32
C ALA A 351 9.26 -16.06 -19.11
N PHE A 352 9.95 -16.57 -18.09
CA PHE A 352 11.35 -16.23 -17.83
C PHE A 352 12.26 -16.65 -18.99
N ASN A 353 12.09 -17.86 -19.53
CA ASN A 353 12.87 -18.33 -20.67
C ASN A 353 12.69 -17.42 -21.89
N LYS A 354 11.46 -16.98 -22.15
CA LYS A 354 11.17 -16.05 -23.24
C LYS A 354 11.85 -14.69 -23.05
N VAL A 355 11.84 -14.14 -21.84
CA VAL A 355 12.57 -12.90 -21.54
C VAL A 355 14.08 -13.06 -21.78
N MET A 356 14.64 -14.19 -21.35
CA MET A 356 16.05 -14.51 -21.56
C MET A 356 16.39 -14.65 -23.06
N GLU A 357 15.50 -15.25 -23.86
CA GLU A 357 15.63 -15.30 -25.33
C GLU A 357 15.59 -13.90 -25.97
N GLU A 358 14.65 -13.05 -25.56
CA GLU A 358 14.51 -11.66 -26.06
C GLU A 358 15.74 -10.80 -25.72
N ASP A 359 16.37 -11.04 -24.56
CA ASP A 359 17.61 -10.37 -24.14
C ASP A 359 18.88 -11.03 -24.74
N GLY A 360 18.74 -11.99 -25.65
CA GLY A 360 19.84 -12.64 -26.38
C GLY A 360 20.62 -13.69 -25.57
N LYS A 361 20.03 -14.22 -24.50
CA LYS A 361 20.63 -15.15 -23.52
C LYS A 361 19.78 -16.43 -23.34
N ALA A 362 19.39 -17.06 -24.44
CA ALA A 362 18.49 -18.21 -24.44
C ALA A 362 18.98 -19.36 -23.52
N LEU A 363 18.07 -19.89 -22.69
CA LEU A 363 18.35 -21.01 -21.78
C LEU A 363 18.36 -22.37 -22.52
N PRO A 364 19.21 -23.34 -22.12
CA PRO A 364 19.30 -24.65 -22.77
C PRO A 364 18.01 -25.45 -22.57
N THR A 365 17.51 -26.03 -23.66
CA THR A 365 16.18 -26.66 -23.73
C THR A 365 16.17 -28.16 -23.44
N THR A 366 17.32 -28.79 -23.15
CA THR A 366 17.43 -30.25 -22.97
C THR A 366 17.23 -30.70 -21.51
N GLU A 367 16.54 -31.83 -21.30
CA GLU A 367 16.23 -32.39 -19.96
C GLU A 367 17.46 -32.61 -19.06
N LYS A 368 18.62 -32.95 -19.65
CA LYS A 368 19.88 -33.10 -18.91
C LYS A 368 20.41 -31.77 -18.33
N GLY A 369 20.14 -30.63 -18.98
CA GLY A 369 20.53 -29.31 -18.45
C GLY A 369 19.67 -28.88 -17.26
N LYS A 370 18.39 -29.28 -17.22
CA LYS A 370 17.47 -28.96 -16.12
C LYS A 370 17.80 -29.72 -14.84
N LEU A 371 18.01 -31.04 -14.93
CA LEU A 371 18.35 -31.90 -13.77
C LEU A 371 19.69 -31.54 -13.10
N ALA A 372 20.64 -30.95 -13.84
CA ALA A 372 21.94 -30.54 -13.32
C ALA A 372 21.91 -29.19 -12.56
N SER A 373 21.01 -28.28 -12.93
CA SER A 373 20.82 -26.98 -12.25
C SER A 373 20.07 -27.14 -10.91
N GLU A 374 19.23 -28.18 -10.78
CA GLU A 374 18.43 -28.45 -9.57
C GLU A 374 19.14 -29.36 -8.53
N GLY A 375 20.31 -29.91 -8.85
CA GLY A 375 21.01 -30.91 -8.03
C GLY A 375 21.86 -30.34 -6.90
N GLY A 376 21.49 -30.64 -5.65
CA GLY A 376 22.36 -30.46 -4.48
C GLY A 376 23.57 -31.40 -4.51
N GLN A 377 24.71 -30.92 -4.01
CA GLN A 377 25.99 -31.65 -3.94
C GLN A 377 25.83 -33.07 -3.37
N THR A 378 26.28 -34.08 -4.12
CA THR A 378 26.55 -35.41 -3.57
C THR A 378 28.05 -35.67 -3.46
N ALA A 379 28.46 -35.94 -2.21
CA ALA A 379 29.61 -36.69 -1.71
C ALA A 379 31.04 -36.38 -2.21
N VAL A 380 31.89 -36.05 -1.24
CA VAL A 380 33.34 -35.89 -1.33
C VAL A 380 34.00 -37.21 -1.79
N GLY A 381 34.85 -37.15 -2.82
CA GLY A 381 35.88 -38.18 -3.03
C GLY A 381 36.06 -38.78 -4.43
N ILE A 382 35.64 -38.14 -5.53
CA ILE A 382 36.08 -38.55 -6.88
C ILE A 382 36.60 -37.32 -7.64
N GLU A 383 37.92 -37.19 -7.69
CA GLU A 383 38.61 -36.22 -8.53
C GLU A 383 38.44 -36.57 -10.02
N ARG A 384 37.95 -35.57 -10.77
CA ARG A 384 38.26 -35.29 -12.18
C ARG A 384 38.05 -36.43 -13.18
N SER A 385 36.90 -36.44 -13.88
CA SER A 385 36.90 -36.70 -15.34
C SER A 385 35.59 -36.54 -16.13
N TYR A 386 34.42 -36.16 -15.57
CA TYR A 386 33.18 -36.15 -16.40
C TYR A 386 32.11 -35.04 -16.20
N GLU A 387 32.36 -33.94 -15.49
CA GLU A 387 31.30 -32.94 -15.22
C GLU A 387 31.70 -31.47 -15.43
N HIS A 388 32.14 -31.10 -16.64
CA HIS A 388 32.51 -29.69 -16.91
C HIS A 388 31.73 -28.97 -18.01
N ASP A 389 30.72 -29.59 -18.64
CA ASP A 389 30.05 -29.04 -19.84
C ASP A 389 28.53 -28.78 -19.72
N PHE A 390 27.94 -28.78 -18.51
CA PHE A 390 26.49 -28.55 -18.35
C PHE A 390 26.14 -27.36 -17.44
N LYS A 391 27.04 -26.38 -17.33
CA LYS A 391 26.67 -25.06 -16.82
C LYS A 391 25.93 -24.30 -17.91
N HIS A 392 24.94 -23.48 -17.55
CA HIS A 392 24.45 -22.47 -18.48
C HIS A 392 25.67 -21.69 -19.00
N SER A 393 25.69 -21.29 -20.27
CA SER A 393 26.82 -20.48 -20.80
C SER A 393 27.09 -19.23 -19.94
N ASP A 394 26.05 -18.76 -19.27
CA ASP A 394 26.05 -17.56 -18.46
C ASP A 394 26.13 -17.84 -16.94
N SER A 395 26.18 -19.10 -16.50
CA SER A 395 26.35 -19.43 -15.07
C SER A 395 27.68 -18.88 -14.55
N GLN A 396 27.65 -18.24 -13.39
CA GLN A 396 28.84 -17.66 -12.77
C GLN A 396 29.22 -18.44 -11.51
N SER A 397 30.50 -18.80 -11.37
CA SER A 397 31.03 -19.31 -10.10
C SER A 397 31.20 -18.15 -9.12
N VAL A 398 30.67 -18.30 -7.91
CA VAL A 398 30.74 -17.29 -6.85
C VAL A 398 31.29 -17.93 -5.58
N THR A 399 32.23 -17.22 -4.94
CA THR A 399 32.77 -17.56 -3.63
C THR A 399 32.25 -16.54 -2.62
N MET A 400 31.57 -17.00 -1.58
CA MET A 400 31.08 -16.16 -0.48
C MET A 400 31.53 -16.77 0.85
N GLY A 401 32.48 -16.11 1.52
CA GLY A 401 33.15 -16.68 2.69
C GLY A 401 33.95 -17.93 2.30
N GLU A 402 33.70 -19.05 2.99
CA GLU A 402 34.32 -20.36 2.71
C GLU A 402 33.46 -21.25 1.79
N GLN A 403 32.37 -20.72 1.21
CA GLN A 403 31.45 -21.48 0.37
C GLN A 403 31.58 -21.07 -1.09
N ASP A 404 31.73 -22.08 -1.97
CA ASP A 404 31.70 -21.93 -3.42
C ASP A 404 30.39 -22.47 -3.97
N PHE A 405 29.73 -21.69 -4.82
CA PHE A 405 28.50 -22.09 -5.51
C PHE A 405 28.45 -21.54 -6.95
N SER A 406 27.55 -22.09 -7.76
CA SER A 406 27.24 -21.59 -9.10
C SER A 406 25.95 -20.79 -9.03
N LEU A 407 25.95 -19.57 -9.56
CA LEU A 407 24.75 -18.79 -9.79
C LEU A 407 24.33 -18.94 -11.25
N ASP A 408 23.15 -19.51 -11.44
CA ASP A 408 22.53 -19.66 -12.75
C ASP A 408 21.59 -18.48 -13.05
N PRO A 409 21.35 -18.15 -14.33
CA PRO A 409 20.33 -17.16 -14.67
C PRO A 409 18.96 -17.53 -14.10
N GLY A 410 18.30 -16.56 -13.46
CA GLY A 410 17.04 -16.79 -12.76
C GLY A 410 17.19 -17.19 -11.29
N ALA A 411 18.42 -17.38 -10.80
CA ALA A 411 18.67 -17.55 -9.37
C ALA A 411 18.12 -16.35 -8.59
N VAL A 412 17.27 -16.63 -7.59
CA VAL A 412 16.78 -15.63 -6.66
C VAL A 412 17.95 -15.19 -5.77
N VAL A 413 18.27 -13.90 -5.79
CA VAL A 413 19.33 -13.30 -4.95
C VAL A 413 18.76 -12.39 -3.86
N ILE A 414 17.50 -11.97 -3.98
CA ILE A 414 16.76 -11.20 -2.99
C ILE A 414 15.39 -11.85 -2.83
N ALA A 415 14.99 -12.12 -1.59
CA ALA A 415 13.65 -12.58 -1.24
C ALA A 415 13.15 -11.77 -0.04
N ALA A 416 12.34 -10.74 -0.31
CA ALA A 416 11.89 -9.80 0.72
C ALA A 416 10.38 -9.91 0.92
N ILE A 417 9.94 -10.16 2.16
CA ILE A 417 8.56 -9.94 2.60
C ILE A 417 8.51 -8.50 3.10
N THR A 418 7.99 -7.60 2.26
CA THR A 418 8.01 -6.15 2.48
C THR A 418 6.76 -5.50 1.88
N SER A 419 6.71 -4.17 1.91
CA SER A 419 5.61 -3.31 1.47
C SER A 419 4.37 -3.34 2.36
N CYS A 420 3.76 -2.18 2.55
CA CYS A 420 2.45 -2.06 3.18
C CYS A 420 1.35 -2.83 2.42
N THR A 421 1.50 -3.07 1.12
CA THR A 421 0.54 -3.80 0.28
C THR A 421 0.21 -5.19 0.81
N ASN A 422 1.23 -5.92 1.28
CA ASN A 422 1.09 -7.30 1.75
C ASN A 422 1.28 -7.43 3.27
N THR A 423 2.14 -6.63 3.89
CA THR A 423 2.42 -6.77 5.33
C THR A 423 1.29 -6.28 6.22
N SER A 424 0.38 -5.47 5.69
CA SER A 424 -0.88 -5.10 6.35
C SER A 424 -1.94 -6.20 6.32
N ASN A 425 -1.67 -7.32 5.64
CA ASN A 425 -2.63 -8.39 5.45
C ASN A 425 -2.25 -9.62 6.28
N PRO A 426 -2.93 -9.87 7.43
CA PRO A 426 -2.61 -11.00 8.30
C PRO A 426 -2.71 -12.35 7.60
N SER A 427 -3.59 -12.51 6.60
CA SER A 427 -3.80 -13.78 5.90
C SER A 427 -2.53 -14.24 5.19
N VAL A 428 -1.88 -13.36 4.41
CA VAL A 428 -0.66 -13.70 3.66
C VAL A 428 0.57 -13.80 4.57
N MET A 429 0.62 -13.01 5.64
CA MET A 429 1.71 -13.07 6.61
C MET A 429 1.66 -14.35 7.45
N MET A 430 0.48 -14.76 7.90
CA MET A 430 0.26 -16.04 8.58
C MET A 430 0.53 -17.21 7.64
N ALA A 431 0.10 -17.12 6.37
CA ALA A 431 0.41 -18.14 5.36
C ALA A 431 1.92 -18.28 5.13
N ALA A 432 2.66 -17.17 5.08
CA ALA A 432 4.12 -17.19 4.95
C ALA A 432 4.79 -17.90 6.14
N GLY A 433 4.38 -17.59 7.37
CA GLY A 433 4.89 -18.27 8.56
C GLY A 433 4.55 -19.77 8.58
N LEU A 434 3.30 -20.14 8.25
CA LEU A 434 2.88 -21.54 8.19
C LEU A 434 3.63 -22.32 7.09
N LEU A 435 3.89 -21.68 5.95
CA LEU A 435 4.72 -22.26 4.90
C LEU A 435 6.16 -22.46 5.38
N ALA A 436 6.73 -21.49 6.10
CA ALA A 436 8.06 -21.59 6.68
C ALA A 436 8.17 -22.76 7.67
N ARG A 437 7.16 -22.95 8.53
CA ARG A 437 7.07 -24.10 9.45
C ARG A 437 7.09 -25.42 8.68
N ASN A 438 6.23 -25.56 7.67
CA ASN A 438 6.15 -26.76 6.85
C ASN A 438 7.45 -27.03 6.10
N ALA A 439 8.14 -25.99 5.63
CA ALA A 439 9.43 -26.11 4.96
C ALA A 439 10.51 -26.60 5.94
N ARG A 440 10.56 -26.02 7.14
CA ARG A 440 11.47 -26.40 8.22
C ARG A 440 11.26 -27.84 8.68
N GLU A 441 10.01 -28.27 8.87
CA GLU A 441 9.67 -29.66 9.21
C GLU A 441 10.13 -30.67 8.15
N LYS A 442 10.20 -30.24 6.88
CA LYS A 442 10.74 -31.03 5.77
C LYS A 442 12.26 -30.92 5.60
N GLY A 443 12.95 -30.19 6.47
CA GLY A 443 14.40 -29.98 6.41
C GLY A 443 14.86 -29.08 5.26
N LEU A 444 13.96 -28.25 4.71
CA LEU A 444 14.32 -27.27 3.68
C LEU A 444 14.98 -26.04 4.32
N THR A 445 15.96 -25.48 3.62
CA THR A 445 16.67 -24.25 4.02
C THR A 445 16.81 -23.32 2.83
N THR A 446 16.95 -22.03 3.09
CA THR A 446 17.29 -21.05 2.04
C THR A 446 18.73 -21.25 1.55
N LYS A 447 18.98 -20.87 0.30
CA LYS A 447 20.33 -20.89 -0.26
C LYS A 447 21.16 -19.76 0.36
N PRO A 448 22.45 -19.96 0.61
CA PRO A 448 23.27 -19.03 1.39
C PRO A 448 23.44 -17.65 0.74
N TRP A 449 23.33 -17.56 -0.59
CA TRP A 449 23.46 -16.30 -1.34
C TRP A 449 22.20 -15.43 -1.35
N VAL A 450 21.06 -15.94 -0.86
CA VAL A 450 19.79 -15.23 -0.92
C VAL A 450 19.76 -14.20 0.21
N LYS A 451 19.63 -12.92 -0.16
CA LYS A 451 19.35 -11.85 0.80
C LYS A 451 17.87 -11.90 1.17
N THR A 452 17.56 -12.60 2.27
CA THR A 452 16.21 -12.69 2.85
C THR A 452 15.94 -11.55 3.83
N SER A 453 14.72 -11.03 3.86
CA SER A 453 14.33 -9.99 4.82
C SER A 453 12.83 -9.99 5.08
N LEU A 454 12.43 -9.76 6.33
CA LEU A 454 11.05 -9.50 6.73
C LEU A 454 10.95 -8.06 7.25
N ALA A 455 10.21 -7.20 6.56
CA ALA A 455 10.02 -5.80 6.94
C ALA A 455 8.52 -5.54 7.15
N PRO A 456 7.98 -5.82 8.35
CA PRO A 456 6.57 -5.65 8.65
C PRO A 456 6.16 -4.18 8.65
N GLY A 457 4.96 -3.88 8.15
CA GLY A 457 4.48 -2.51 8.11
C GLY A 457 3.85 -2.01 9.41
N SER A 458 3.79 -2.81 10.47
CA SER A 458 3.53 -2.35 11.84
C SER A 458 3.99 -3.37 12.89
N LYS A 459 4.03 -2.94 14.15
CA LYS A 459 4.30 -3.82 15.31
C LYS A 459 3.24 -4.91 15.50
N VAL A 460 2.02 -4.70 15.01
CA VAL A 460 0.94 -5.70 15.12
C VAL A 460 1.33 -6.99 14.40
N VAL A 461 2.03 -6.88 13.27
CA VAL A 461 2.49 -8.02 12.48
C VAL A 461 3.47 -8.90 13.26
N THR A 462 4.47 -8.27 13.89
CA THR A 462 5.42 -9.00 14.73
C THR A 462 4.74 -9.66 15.92
N ASP A 463 3.74 -9.00 16.52
CA ASP A 463 3.05 -9.49 17.71
C ASP A 463 2.19 -10.72 17.41
N TYR A 464 1.41 -10.74 16.30
CA TYR A 464 0.61 -11.93 15.99
C TYR A 464 1.46 -13.09 15.46
N LEU A 465 2.56 -12.83 14.74
CA LEU A 465 3.49 -13.89 14.31
C LEU A 465 4.19 -14.53 15.51
N ALA A 466 4.57 -13.72 16.51
CA ALA A 466 5.07 -14.20 17.79
C ALA A 466 4.01 -15.01 18.54
N ALA A 467 2.79 -14.50 18.67
CA ALA A 467 1.69 -15.20 19.35
C ALA A 467 1.32 -16.54 18.70
N ALA A 468 1.47 -16.64 17.37
CA ALA A 468 1.27 -17.87 16.61
C ALA A 468 2.47 -18.84 16.64
N ASN A 469 3.57 -18.46 17.30
CA ASN A 469 4.86 -19.16 17.31
C ASN A 469 5.40 -19.43 15.89
N LEU A 470 5.39 -18.40 15.03
CA LEU A 470 5.87 -18.49 13.64
C LEU A 470 7.21 -17.78 13.41
N ASN A 471 7.68 -16.96 14.35
CA ASN A 471 8.96 -16.24 14.22
C ASN A 471 10.13 -17.20 14.04
N ASP A 472 10.27 -18.20 14.91
CA ASP A 472 11.37 -19.19 14.82
C ASP A 472 11.38 -19.94 13.47
N ASP A 473 10.21 -20.13 12.87
CA ASP A 473 10.07 -20.80 11.58
C ASP A 473 10.50 -19.90 10.43
N LEU A 474 10.13 -18.62 10.47
CA LEU A 474 10.58 -17.60 9.52
C LEU A 474 12.10 -17.34 9.65
N ASP A 475 12.58 -17.20 10.88
CA ASP A 475 13.99 -17.01 11.23
C ASP A 475 14.86 -18.17 10.74
N ALA A 476 14.38 -19.41 10.85
CA ALA A 476 15.09 -20.59 10.35
C ALA A 476 15.33 -20.56 8.82
N LEU A 477 14.54 -19.78 8.09
CA LEU A 477 14.70 -19.53 6.65
C LEU A 477 15.39 -18.19 6.35
N GLY A 478 15.83 -17.45 7.38
CA GLY A 478 16.50 -16.16 7.24
C GLY A 478 15.56 -14.97 7.10
N PHE A 479 14.25 -15.14 7.30
CA PHE A 479 13.27 -14.05 7.33
C PHE A 479 13.15 -13.43 8.73
N ASN A 480 14.31 -13.10 9.31
CA ASN A 480 14.38 -12.30 10.53
C ASN A 480 13.86 -10.89 10.27
N LEU A 481 13.35 -10.28 11.36
CA LEU A 481 12.93 -8.88 11.43
C LEU A 481 14.04 -7.89 11.07
#